data_AF-A0A964D3Z4-F1
#
_entry.id   AF-A0A964D3Z4-F1
#
_cell.length_a   1.000
_cell.length_b   1.000
_cell.length_c   1.000
_cell.angle_alpha   90.00
_cell.angle_beta   90.00
_cell.angle_gamma   90.00
#
_symmetry.space_group_name_H-M   'P 1'
#
loop_
_entity.id
_entity.type
_entity.pdbx_description
1 polymer ?
#
loop_
_entity_poly.entity_id
_entity_poly.type
_entity_poly.pdbx_seq_one_letter_code
_entity_poly.pdbx_strand_id
1 'polypeptide(L)' 'MGGKRKLELIAVYVTKEKKEALEEWATSEERSVSWIVSKAIDKALEDRQQQQTEAKQDTQQ' A
#
# COMPACT_ATOMS: atom_id res chain seq x y z
N MET A 1 -15.61 -5.44 24.14
CA MET A 1 -14.32 -4.72 24.27
C MET A 1 -13.45 -5.11 23.09
N GLY A 2 -13.17 -4.16 22.19
CA GLY A 2 -12.62 -4.42 20.86
C GLY A 2 -11.22 -5.02 20.89
N GLY A 3 -11.10 -6.25 20.38
CA GLY A 3 -9.81 -6.91 20.20
C GLY A 3 -8.96 -6.12 19.22
N LYS A 4 -7.87 -5.53 19.70
CA LYS A 4 -6.85 -4.90 18.85
C LYS A 4 -6.34 -5.97 17.89
N ARG A 5 -6.58 -5.81 16.58
CA ARG A 5 -5.98 -6.68 15.57
C ARG A 5 -4.46 -6.61 15.78
N LYS A 6 -3.80 -7.76 15.85
CA LYS A 6 -2.34 -7.82 15.83
C LYS A 6 -1.92 -7.41 14.42
N LEU A 7 -1.27 -6.25 14.32
CA LEU A 7 -0.70 -5.77 13.07
C LEU A 7 0.79 -6.08 13.08
N GLU A 8 1.31 -6.51 11.93
CA GLU A 8 2.74 -6.76 11.72
C GLU A 8 3.40 -5.52 11.11
N LEU A 9 4.66 -5.26 11.46
CA LEU A 9 5.42 -4.13 10.93
C LEU A 9 6.21 -4.54 9.69
N ILE A 10 6.14 -3.73 8.64
CA ILE A 10 7.03 -3.81 7.48
C ILE A 10 7.92 -2.58 7.48
N ALA A 11 9.24 -2.78 7.41
CA ALA A 11 10.24 -1.71 7.34
C ALA A 11 10.99 -1.77 6.01
N VAL A 12 11.14 -0.61 5.35
CA VAL A 12 11.85 -0.48 4.07
C VAL A 12 12.70 0.78 4.06
N TYR A 13 13.81 0.75 3.33
CA TYR A 13 14.60 1.95 3.06
C TYR A 13 14.07 2.65 1.82
N VAL A 14 13.92 3.98 1.91
CA VAL A 14 13.53 4.84 0.79
C VAL A 14 14.53 5.98 0.64
N THR A 15 14.60 6.56 -0.55
CA THR A 15 15.38 7.78 -0.77
C THR A 15 14.75 8.95 -0.02
N LYS A 16 15.56 9.98 0.26
CA LYS A 16 15.08 11.22 0.90
C LYS A 16 13.92 11.85 0.11
N GLU A 17 14.06 11.95 -1.22
CA GLU A 17 13.04 12.48 -2.12
C GLU A 17 11.70 11.73 -1.99
N LYS A 18 11.73 10.38 -1.95
CA LYS A 18 10.52 9.58 -1.78
C LYS A 18 9.88 9.80 -0.41
N LYS A 19 10.69 9.97 0.63
CA LYS A 19 10.19 10.26 1.98
C LYS A 19 9.49 11.62 2.01
N GLU A 20 10.12 12.66 1.45
CA GLU A 20 9.56 14.02 1.40
C GLU A 20 8.24 14.03 0.62
N ALA A 21 8.17 13.38 -0.53
CA ALA A 21 6.92 13.26 -1.30
C ALA A 21 5.79 12.58 -0.51
N LEU A 22 6.10 11.55 0.29
CA LEU A 22 5.12 10.89 1.16
C LEU A 22 4.65 11.80 2.31
N GLU A 23 5.55 12.59 2.88
CA GLU A 23 5.24 13.56 3.96
C GLU A 23 4.37 14.72 3.44
N GLU A 24 4.66 15.23 2.24
CA GLU A 24 3.84 16.24 1.57
C GLU A 24 2.44 15.72 1.24
N TRP A 25 2.33 14.50 0.71
CA TRP A 25 1.04 13.87 0.43
C TRP A 25 0.22 13.63 1.72
N ALA A 26 0.86 13.13 2.78
CA ALA A 26 0.20 12.98 4.07
C ALA A 26 -0.33 14.32 4.62
N THR A 27 0.44 15.39 4.44
CA THR A 27 0.06 16.74 4.87
C THR A 27 -1.16 17.26 4.08
N SER A 28 -1.18 17.09 2.75
CA SER A 28 -2.27 17.59 1.91
C SER A 28 -3.61 16.89 2.18
N GLU A 29 -3.58 15.63 2.63
CA GLU A 29 -4.78 14.86 2.98
C GLU A 29 -5.15 14.89 4.47
N GLU A 30 -4.40 15.62 5.31
CA GLU A 30 -4.55 15.62 6.77
C GLU A 30 -4.51 14.19 7.35
N ARG A 31 -3.52 13.41 6.92
CA ARG A 31 -3.29 12.00 7.32
C ARG A 31 -1.85 11.79 7.77
N SER A 32 -1.58 10.60 8.31
CA SER A 32 -0.21 10.16 8.60
C SER A 32 0.43 9.49 7.39
N VAL A 33 1.76 9.56 7.29
CA VAL A 33 2.53 8.82 6.28
C VAL A 33 2.21 7.32 6.32
N SER A 34 2.05 6.73 7.52
CA SER A 34 1.68 5.33 7.66
C SER A 34 0.31 5.00 7.06
N TRP A 35 -0.64 5.93 7.09
CA TRP A 35 -1.95 5.77 6.45
C TRP A 35 -1.83 5.80 4.93
N ILE A 36 -1.07 6.77 4.39
CA ILE A 36 -0.79 6.88 2.95
C ILE A 36 -0.12 5.60 2.43
N VAL A 37 0.94 5.15 3.12
CA VAL A 37 1.66 3.92 2.76
C VAL A 37 0.75 2.70 2.85
N SER A 38 -0.10 2.60 3.88
CA SER A 38 -1.09 1.52 3.97
C SER A 38 -2.03 1.50 2.76
N LYS A 39 -2.50 2.66 2.30
CA LYS A 39 -3.39 2.74 1.12
C LYS A 39 -2.69 2.43 -0.19
N ALA A 40 -1.45 2.86 -0.33
CA ALA A 40 -0.63 2.48 -1.48
C ALA A 40 -0.39 0.96 -1.53
N ILE A 41 -0.16 0.31 -0.37
CA ILE A 41 -0.01 -1.14 -0.27
C ILE A 41 -1.32 -1.86 -0.61
N ASP A 42 -2.45 -1.43 -0.04
CA ASP A 42 -3.78 -2.00 -0.34
C ASP A 42 -4.01 -2.02 -1.86
N LYS A 43 -3.81 -0.87 -2.52
CA LYS A 43 -3.96 -0.73 -3.97
C LYS A 43 -3.00 -1.62 -4.75
N ALA A 44 -1.71 -1.66 -4.39
CA ALA A 44 -0.74 -2.48 -5.10
C ALA A 44 -1.05 -3.98 -5.01
N LEU A 45 -1.62 -4.43 -3.89
CA LEU A 45 -2.06 -5.82 -3.71
C LEU A 45 -3.30 -6.14 -4.55
N GLU A 46 -4.28 -5.23 -4.58
CA GLU A 46 -5.47 -5.34 -5.44
C GLU A 46 -5.08 -5.40 -6.93
N ASP A 47 -4.25 -4.45 -7.39
CA ASP A 47 -3.77 -4.38 -8.77
C ASP A 47 -3.01 -5.68 -9.15
N ARG A 48 -2.16 -6.20 -8.25
CA ARG A 48 -1.44 -7.48 -8.46
C ARG A 48 -2.39 -8.67 -8.56
N GLN A 49 -3.43 -8.71 -7.73
CA GLN A 49 -4.40 -9.81 -7.76
C GLN A 49 -5.22 -9.80 -9.06
N GLN A 50 -5.58 -8.62 -9.55
CA GLN A 50 -6.28 -8.46 -10.84
C GLN A 50 -5.42 -8.97 -12.00
N GLN A 51 -4.16 -8.54 -12.09
CA GLN A 51 -3.22 -9.00 -13.13
C GLN A 51 -3.02 -10.52 -13.12
N GLN A 52 -2.95 -11.15 -11.94
CA GLN A 52 -2.85 -12.60 -11.82
C GLN A 52 -4.13 -13.33 -12.24
N THR A 53 -5.28 -12.68 -12.14
CA THR A 53 -6.56 -13.26 -12.55
C THR A 53 -6.71 -13.20 -14.06
N GLU A 54 -6.37 -12.07 -14.67
CA GLU A 54 -6.34 -11.87 -16.14
C GLU A 54 -5.36 -12.85 -16.82
N ALA A 55 -4.13 -12.96 -16.31
CA ALA A 55 -3.14 -13.89 -16.86
C ALA A 55 -3.56 -15.37 -16.79
N LYS A 56 -4.39 -15.75 -15.80
CA LYS A 56 -4.94 -17.11 -15.68
C LYS A 56 -6.10 -17.38 -16.64
N GLN A 57 -6.84 -16.34 -17.02
CA GLN A 57 -7.93 -16.47 -18.00
C GLN A 57 -7.40 -16.58 -19.43
N ASP A 58 -6.29 -15.91 -19.75
CA ASP A 58 -5.66 -16.00 -21.08
C ASP A 58 -4.93 -17.33 -21.34
N THR A 59 -4.60 -18.10 -20.30
CA THR A 59 -3.90 -19.39 -20.46
C THR A 59 -4.86 -20.58 -20.64
N GLN A 60 -6.19 -20.35 -20.72
CA GLN A 60 -7.21 -21.41 -20.86
C GLN A 60 -8.05 -21.33 -22.15
N GLN A 61 -7.61 -20.60 -23.17
CA GLN A 61 -8.25 -20.59 -24.51
C GLN A 61 -7.44 -21.34 -25.56
#